data_AF-A0A966DYF7-F1
#
_entry.id   AF-A0A966DYF7-F1
#
_cell.length_a   1.000
_cell.length_b   1.000
_cell.length_c   1.000
_cell.angle_alpha   90.00
_cell.angle_beta   90.00
_cell.angle_gamma   90.00
#
_symmetry.space_group_name_H-M   'P 1'
#
loop_
_entity.id
_entity.type
_entity.pdbx_description
1 polymer ?
#
loop_
_entity_poly.entity_id
_entity_poly.type
_entity_poly.pdbx_seq_one_letter_code
_entity_poly.pdbx_strand_id
1 'polypeptide(L)'
;MSKSNVVKENIALVVGISLPVLLVILFWLATVIPKMTVPDPQYDLVFSADHYDYSAQVKGVVRFDVSEGRLRATFHTDDRQTFRNIPRIYYFDVSSGSTHEISLDLPGNLKDGERLNIPEARDYTISNETLAPDGYGFDASYRGGGGFFFFDGGYRYRGTIKKDGRAIKIPNHGHNYQGNLHFLGWILEGGQS
;
A
#
# COMPACT_ATOMS: atom_id res chain seq x y z
N MET A 1 -20.44 -36.92 -39.68
CA MET A 1 -21.41 -36.37 -38.70
C MET A 1 -21.20 -34.87 -38.59
N SER A 2 -22.17 -34.07 -39.02
CA SER A 2 -22.05 -32.61 -39.04
C SER A 2 -22.14 -32.03 -37.62
N LYS A 3 -21.19 -31.18 -37.23
CA LYS A 3 -21.13 -30.50 -35.91
C LYS A 3 -22.44 -29.79 -35.53
N SER A 4 -23.24 -29.41 -36.53
CA SER A 4 -24.55 -28.76 -36.36
C SER A 4 -25.59 -29.61 -35.63
N ASN A 5 -25.52 -30.94 -35.74
CA ASN A 5 -26.54 -31.82 -35.16
C ASN A 5 -26.30 -32.03 -33.66
N VAL A 6 -25.01 -32.11 -33.26
CA VAL A 6 -24.60 -32.28 -31.86
C VAL A 6 -24.99 -31.09 -30.98
N VAL A 7 -24.86 -29.86 -31.51
CA VAL A 7 -25.24 -28.62 -30.78
C VAL A 7 -26.75 -28.53 -30.56
N LYS A 8 -27.55 -28.90 -31.56
CA LYS A 8 -29.02 -28.85 -31.48
C LYS A 8 -29.60 -29.92 -30.55
N GLU A 9 -29.02 -31.12 -30.54
CA GLU A 9 -29.49 -32.24 -29.72
C GLU A 9 -29.11 -32.09 -28.24
N ASN A 10 -28.09 -31.28 -27.92
CA ASN A 10 -27.56 -31.14 -26.57
C ASN A 10 -27.45 -29.68 -26.12
N ILE A 11 -28.43 -28.83 -26.48
CA ILE A 11 -28.46 -27.39 -26.12
C ILE A 11 -28.24 -27.19 -24.61
N ALA A 12 -28.88 -27.99 -23.76
CA ALA A 12 -28.72 -27.88 -22.32
C ALA A 12 -27.26 -28.10 -21.86
N LEU A 13 -26.56 -29.05 -22.48
CA LEU A 13 -25.17 -29.36 -22.20
C LEU A 13 -24.23 -28.27 -22.74
N VAL A 14 -24.50 -27.77 -23.95
CA VAL A 14 -23.74 -26.66 -24.55
C VAL A 14 -23.87 -25.40 -23.71
N VAL A 15 -25.09 -25.02 -23.30
CA VAL A 15 -25.32 -23.85 -22.44
C VAL A 15 -24.70 -24.04 -21.06
N GLY A 16 -24.87 -25.24 -20.47
CA GLY A 16 -24.34 -25.58 -19.16
C GLY A 16 -22.81 -25.51 -19.06
N ILE A 17 -22.10 -25.81 -20.15
CA ILE A 17 -20.62 -25.71 -20.20
C ILE A 17 -20.17 -24.32 -20.67
N SER A 18 -20.85 -23.72 -21.64
CA SER A 18 -20.42 -22.46 -22.25
C SER A 18 -20.55 -21.29 -21.28
N LEU A 19 -21.60 -21.25 -20.47
CA LEU A 19 -21.83 -20.12 -19.55
C LEU A 19 -20.72 -19.98 -18.49
N PRO A 20 -20.31 -21.05 -17.76
CA PRO A 20 -19.17 -20.96 -16.85
C PRO A 20 -17.86 -20.56 -17.54
N VAL A 21 -17.56 -21.14 -18.71
CA VAL A 21 -16.34 -20.82 -19.46
C VAL A 21 -16.35 -19.34 -19.89
N LEU A 22 -17.49 -18.84 -20.36
CA LEU A 22 -17.64 -17.43 -20.74
C LEU A 22 -17.39 -16.51 -19.54
N LEU A 23 -17.93 -16.83 -18.36
CA LEU A 23 -17.68 -16.06 -17.14
C LEU A 23 -16.20 -16.03 -16.77
N VAL A 24 -15.51 -17.18 -16.83
CA VAL A 24 -14.05 -17.25 -16.57
C VAL A 24 -13.29 -16.34 -17.54
N ILE A 25 -13.63 -16.38 -18.84
CA ILE A 25 -13.00 -15.52 -19.84
C ILE A 25 -13.26 -14.04 -19.54
N LEU A 26 -14.49 -13.68 -19.17
CA LEU A 26 -14.83 -12.29 -18.83
C LEU A 26 -14.05 -11.78 -17.62
N PHE A 27 -13.93 -12.58 -16.55
CA PHE A 27 -13.13 -12.23 -15.38
C PHE A 27 -11.64 -12.14 -15.70
N TRP A 28 -11.13 -13.03 -16.54
CA TRP A 28 -9.75 -13.01 -16.99
C TRP A 28 -9.45 -11.73 -17.79
N LEU A 29 -10.31 -11.38 -18.74
CA LEU A 29 -10.20 -10.14 -19.52
C LEU A 29 -10.25 -8.90 -18.62
N ALA A 30 -11.19 -8.86 -17.67
CA ALA A 30 -11.30 -7.77 -16.70
C ALA A 30 -10.03 -7.59 -15.84
N THR A 31 -9.25 -8.66 -15.66
CA THR A 31 -8.00 -8.63 -14.88
C THR A 31 -6.77 -8.30 -15.74
N VAL A 32 -6.73 -8.77 -16.98
CA VAL A 32 -5.56 -8.63 -17.87
C VAL A 32 -5.55 -7.28 -18.59
N ILE A 33 -6.71 -6.78 -19.03
CA ILE A 33 -6.80 -5.53 -19.79
C ILE A 33 -6.15 -4.36 -19.02
N PRO A 34 -6.49 -4.09 -17.74
CA PRO A 34 -5.88 -2.97 -17.02
C PRO A 34 -4.35 -3.08 -16.89
N LYS A 35 -3.81 -4.31 -16.79
CA LYS A 35 -2.35 -4.52 -16.69
C LYS A 35 -1.62 -4.20 -17.98
N MET A 36 -2.29 -4.30 -19.13
CA MET A 36 -1.69 -4.03 -20.44
C MET A 36 -1.90 -2.59 -20.90
N THR A 37 -3.01 -1.96 -20.51
CA THR A 37 -3.38 -0.62 -20.98
C THR A 37 -2.95 0.51 -20.04
N VAL A 38 -2.78 0.22 -18.75
CA VAL A 38 -2.36 1.22 -17.76
C VAL A 38 -0.83 1.15 -17.61
N PRO A 39 -0.11 2.27 -17.88
CA PRO A 39 1.34 2.33 -17.72
C PRO A 39 1.77 1.96 -16.30
N ASP A 40 2.97 1.38 -16.18
CA ASP A 40 3.57 1.09 -14.87
C ASP A 40 3.76 2.38 -14.06
N PRO A 41 3.63 2.34 -12.72
CA PRO A 41 3.88 3.49 -11.87
C PRO A 41 5.31 3.99 -12.03
N GLN A 42 5.50 5.30 -11.98
CA GLN A 42 6.79 5.97 -12.17
C GLN A 42 7.32 6.64 -10.91
N TYR A 43 6.49 6.74 -9.86
CA TYR A 43 6.85 7.46 -8.64
C TYR A 43 6.78 6.53 -7.42
N ASP A 44 7.83 6.58 -6.62
CA ASP A 44 7.91 5.82 -5.37
C ASP A 44 7.01 6.42 -4.30
N LEU A 45 6.60 5.57 -3.36
CA LEU A 45 5.65 5.93 -2.31
C LEU A 45 6.34 5.93 -0.95
N VAL A 46 6.20 7.01 -0.20
CA VAL A 46 6.54 7.07 1.22
C VAL A 46 5.28 6.90 2.07
N PHE A 47 5.34 5.99 3.03
CA PHE A 47 4.24 5.74 3.97
C PHE A 47 4.79 5.38 5.34
N SER A 48 3.99 5.54 6.39
CA SER A 48 4.30 5.02 7.71
C SER A 48 3.42 3.83 8.05
N ALA A 49 3.95 2.95 8.90
CA ALA A 49 3.20 1.83 9.45
C ALA A 49 3.28 1.86 10.97
N ASP A 50 2.14 1.61 11.60
CA ASP A 50 2.11 1.35 13.03
C ASP A 50 2.97 0.11 13.33
N HIS A 51 3.88 0.25 14.28
CA HIS A 51 4.71 -0.84 14.77
C HIS A 51 4.40 -1.12 16.23
N TYR A 52 4.21 -2.39 16.61
CA TYR A 52 3.98 -2.74 18.00
C TYR A 52 5.28 -3.17 18.68
N ASP A 53 5.89 -2.23 19.41
CA ASP A 53 7.07 -2.49 20.26
C ASP A 53 6.84 -1.97 21.68
N TYR A 54 6.50 -2.90 22.58
CA TYR A 54 6.26 -2.60 23.99
C TYR A 54 7.49 -2.08 24.74
N SER A 55 8.69 -2.22 24.18
CA SER A 55 9.95 -1.75 24.80
C SER A 55 10.34 -0.32 24.38
N ALA A 56 9.78 0.20 23.27
CA ALA A 56 10.15 1.48 22.65
C ALA A 56 8.98 2.48 22.67
N GLN A 57 8.36 2.62 23.83
CA GLN A 57 7.09 3.29 24.02
C GLN A 57 7.27 4.73 24.55
N VAL A 58 6.56 5.71 23.96
CA VAL A 58 6.66 7.14 24.31
C VAL A 58 5.33 7.73 24.72
N LYS A 59 5.32 8.71 25.64
CA LYS A 59 4.11 9.44 26.06
C LYS A 59 3.78 10.58 25.10
N GLY A 60 3.43 10.21 23.87
CA GLY A 60 3.11 11.20 22.85
C GLY A 60 2.89 10.56 21.49
N VAL A 61 2.84 11.41 20.47
CA VAL A 61 2.62 11.02 19.08
C VAL A 61 3.67 11.67 18.20
N VAL A 62 4.18 10.93 17.23
CA VAL A 62 4.96 11.51 16.13
C VAL A 62 3.98 11.86 15.01
N ARG A 63 3.95 13.13 14.61
CA ARG A 63 3.20 13.59 13.44
C ARG A 63 4.15 13.80 12.29
N PHE A 64 3.72 13.36 11.12
CA PHE A 64 4.42 13.59 9.87
C PHE A 64 3.71 14.66 9.07
N ASP A 65 4.48 15.57 8.50
CA ASP A 65 4.01 16.57 7.56
C ASP A 65 4.98 16.67 6.38
N VAL A 66 4.47 17.05 5.22
CA VAL A 66 5.31 17.41 4.08
C VAL A 66 5.20 18.92 3.91
N SER A 67 6.32 19.60 4.10
CA SER A 67 6.41 21.06 4.00
C SER A 67 7.62 21.42 3.15
N GLU A 68 7.40 22.28 2.15
CA GLU A 68 8.43 22.70 1.18
C GLU A 68 9.08 21.50 0.46
N GLY A 69 8.26 20.51 0.11
CA GLY A 69 8.72 19.30 -0.59
C GLY A 69 9.54 18.35 0.27
N ARG A 70 9.59 18.53 1.60
CA ARG A 70 10.37 17.68 2.51
C ARG A 70 9.49 17.07 3.58
N LEU A 71 9.72 15.78 3.85
CA LEU A 71 9.10 15.09 4.96
C LEU A 71 9.70 15.58 6.29
N ARG A 72 8.83 16.01 7.19
CA ARG A 72 9.15 16.44 8.54
C ARG A 72 8.42 15.53 9.52
N ALA A 73 9.09 15.25 10.64
CA ALA A 73 8.52 14.56 11.77
C ALA A 73 8.60 15.45 12.99
N THR A 74 7.48 15.63 13.68
CA THR A 74 7.39 16.42 14.91
C THR A 74 6.79 15.56 16.01
N PHE A 75 7.48 15.46 17.13
CA PHE A 75 6.95 14.79 18.32
C PHE A 75 6.06 15.75 19.11
N HIS A 76 4.93 15.24 19.57
CA HIS A 76 4.05 15.95 20.49
C HIS A 76 3.76 15.12 21.72
N THR A 77 3.95 15.70 22.89
CA THR A 77 3.56 15.05 24.15
C THR A 77 2.05 14.99 24.24
N ASP A 78 1.53 13.88 24.76
CA ASP A 78 0.11 13.75 25.06
C ASP A 78 -0.06 13.18 26.47
N ASP A 79 -0.24 14.07 27.43
CA ASP A 79 -0.40 13.73 28.85
C ASP A 79 -1.68 12.92 29.14
N ARG A 80 -2.63 12.88 28.20
CA ARG A 80 -3.89 12.16 28.33
C ARG A 80 -3.84 10.75 27.72
N GLN A 81 -2.79 10.43 26.97
CA GLN A 81 -2.67 9.14 26.30
C GLN A 81 -1.68 8.20 26.98
N THR A 82 -1.97 6.91 26.90
CA THR A 82 -1.02 5.85 27.23
C THR A 82 0.17 5.89 26.28
N PHE A 83 1.28 5.31 26.73
CA PHE A 83 2.45 5.09 25.91
C PHE A 83 2.08 4.54 24.52
N ARG A 84 2.57 5.21 23.47
CA ARG A 84 2.42 4.79 22.08
C ARG A 84 3.74 4.36 21.51
N ASN A 85 3.66 3.45 20.55
CA ASN A 85 4.80 3.09 19.75
C ASN A 85 5.06 4.18 18.71
N ILE A 86 6.32 4.35 18.36
CA ILE A 86 6.72 5.26 17.31
C ILE A 86 6.48 4.57 15.96
N PRO A 87 5.73 5.20 15.04
CA PRO A 87 5.51 4.65 13.71
C PRO A 87 6.82 4.56 12.94
N ARG A 88 6.98 3.49 12.17
CA ARG A 88 8.12 3.30 11.27
C ARG A 88 7.81 3.89 9.91
N ILE A 89 8.81 4.43 9.25
CA ILE A 89 8.69 5.05 7.92
C ILE A 89 9.24 4.07 6.90
N TYR A 90 8.58 3.96 5.75
CA TYR A 90 9.02 3.13 4.65
C TYR A 90 8.90 3.89 3.33
N TYR A 91 9.76 3.56 2.37
CA TYR A 91 9.50 3.85 0.97
C TYR A 91 9.33 2.56 0.18
N PHE A 92 8.39 2.58 -0.76
CA PHE A 92 8.14 1.50 -1.71
C PHE A 92 8.70 1.91 -3.06
N ASP A 93 9.73 1.19 -3.50
CA ASP A 93 10.34 1.30 -4.81
C ASP A 93 9.45 0.58 -5.83
N VAL A 94 8.87 1.34 -6.75
CA VAL A 94 7.95 0.78 -7.74
C VAL A 94 8.67 0.04 -8.85
N SER A 95 9.95 0.34 -9.09
CA SER A 95 10.75 -0.26 -10.15
C SER A 95 11.21 -1.68 -9.79
N SER A 96 11.65 -1.87 -8.55
CA SER A 96 12.05 -3.18 -8.02
C SER A 96 10.89 -3.93 -7.36
N GLY A 97 9.85 -3.21 -6.96
CA GLY A 97 8.72 -3.76 -6.21
C GLY A 97 9.10 -4.14 -4.77
N SER A 98 10.14 -3.55 -4.18
CA SER A 98 10.54 -3.76 -2.79
C SER A 98 10.19 -2.58 -1.88
N THR A 99 10.10 -2.87 -0.59
CA THR A 99 9.92 -1.85 0.45
C THR A 99 11.16 -1.78 1.31
N HIS A 100 11.59 -0.56 1.62
CA HIS A 100 12.75 -0.27 2.46
C HIS A 100 12.31 0.59 3.64
N GLU A 101 12.83 0.29 4.83
CA GLU A 101 12.60 1.09 6.03
C GLU A 101 13.52 2.32 6.02
N ILE A 102 12.95 3.49 6.33
CA ILE A 102 13.68 4.74 6.48
C ILE A 102 13.94 4.96 7.96
N SER A 103 15.20 5.21 8.31
CA SER A 103 15.61 5.44 9.69
C SER A 103 15.05 6.77 10.23
N LEU A 104 14.43 6.71 11.42
CA LEU A 104 14.00 7.87 12.19
C LEU A 104 14.94 8.02 13.40
N ASP A 105 15.70 9.10 13.45
CA ASP A 105 16.59 9.36 14.58
C ASP A 105 15.78 9.84 15.77
N LEU A 106 15.81 9.05 16.85
CA LEU A 106 15.11 9.34 18.08
C LEU A 106 16.10 9.84 19.15
N PRO A 107 16.02 11.13 19.56
CA PRO A 107 16.80 11.60 20.69
C PRO A 107 16.32 10.91 21.97
N GLY A 108 17.25 10.65 22.90
CA GLY A 108 16.95 9.90 24.13
C GLY A 108 15.97 10.58 25.09
N ASN A 109 15.66 11.87 24.90
CA ASN A 109 14.67 12.60 25.69
C ASN A 109 13.83 13.52 24.79
N LEU A 110 12.70 12.98 24.32
CA LEU A 110 11.78 13.66 23.43
C LEU A 110 10.99 14.75 24.16
N LYS A 111 11.00 15.97 23.62
CA LYS A 111 10.25 17.12 24.12
C LYS A 111 9.09 17.48 23.20
N ASP A 112 8.04 18.06 23.76
CA ASP A 112 6.91 18.55 22.95
C ASP A 112 7.37 19.54 21.88
N GLY A 113 6.92 19.34 20.65
CA GLY A 113 7.30 20.15 19.49
C GLY A 113 8.71 19.86 18.95
N GLU A 114 9.40 18.83 19.45
CA GLU A 114 10.73 18.47 18.96
C GLU A 114 10.67 17.91 17.54
N ARG A 115 11.51 18.48 16.66
CA ARG A 115 11.65 18.01 15.29
C ARG A 115 12.60 16.82 15.26
N LEU A 116 12.10 15.70 14.75
CA LEU A 116 12.87 14.48 14.59
C LEU A 116 13.61 14.52 13.26
N ASN A 117 14.82 13.97 13.27
CA ASN A 117 15.62 13.89 12.07
C ASN A 117 15.28 12.62 11.29
N ILE A 118 15.09 12.78 9.98
CA ILE A 118 14.92 11.67 9.04
C ILE A 118 16.05 11.82 8.01
N PRO A 119 17.25 11.28 8.27
CA PRO A 119 18.43 11.53 7.44
C PRO A 119 18.19 11.23 5.97
N GLU A 120 17.65 10.05 5.68
CA GLU A 120 17.45 9.55 4.31
C GLU A 120 16.38 10.37 3.57
N ALA A 121 15.36 10.89 4.27
CA ALA A 121 14.30 11.69 3.66
C ALA A 121 14.76 13.06 3.13
N ARG A 122 15.96 13.52 3.52
CA ARG A 122 16.50 14.83 3.11
C ARG A 122 16.88 14.89 1.63
N ASP A 123 17.20 13.74 1.06
CA ASP A 123 17.65 13.62 -0.33
C ASP A 123 16.48 13.50 -1.31
N TYR A 124 15.24 13.44 -0.81
CA TYR A 124 14.03 13.28 -1.60
C TYR A 124 13.18 14.55 -1.59
N THR A 125 12.62 14.86 -2.77
CA THR A 125 11.51 15.80 -2.90
C THR A 125 10.21 15.00 -2.84
N ILE A 126 9.38 15.28 -1.84
CA ILE A 126 8.15 14.53 -1.55
C ILE A 126 6.93 15.42 -1.77
N SER A 127 5.90 14.88 -2.41
CA SER A 127 4.58 15.49 -2.56
C SER A 127 3.54 14.78 -1.70
N ASN A 128 2.73 15.53 -0.94
CA ASN A 128 1.62 14.97 -0.16
C ASN A 128 0.29 14.93 -0.93
N GLU A 129 0.33 15.13 -2.26
CA GLU A 129 -0.86 14.99 -3.10
C GLU A 129 -1.43 13.57 -3.03
N THR A 130 -2.75 13.45 -3.01
CA THR A 130 -3.42 12.13 -2.89
C THR A 130 -3.10 11.21 -4.08
N LEU A 131 -2.85 11.81 -5.24
CA LEU A 131 -2.43 11.12 -6.45
C LEU A 131 -0.99 11.49 -6.79
N ALA A 132 -0.23 10.49 -7.21
CA ALA A 132 1.05 10.68 -7.86
C ALA A 132 0.87 11.46 -9.17
N PRO A 133 1.92 12.11 -9.70
CA PRO A 133 1.83 12.83 -10.97
C PRO A 133 1.42 11.97 -12.17
N ASP A 134 1.66 10.67 -12.11
CA ASP A 134 1.21 9.68 -13.09
C ASP A 134 -0.22 9.16 -12.83
N GLY A 135 -0.91 9.66 -11.81
CA GLY A 135 -2.30 9.35 -11.47
C GLY A 135 -2.51 8.11 -10.59
N TYR A 136 -1.45 7.49 -10.08
CA TYR A 136 -1.59 6.42 -9.09
C TYR A 136 -2.01 6.97 -7.72
N GLY A 137 -2.98 6.32 -7.07
CA GLY A 137 -3.42 6.64 -5.72
C GLY A 137 -3.05 5.55 -4.72
N PHE A 138 -2.72 5.96 -3.50
CA PHE A 138 -2.47 5.02 -2.40
C PHE A 138 -3.78 4.62 -1.72
N ASP A 139 -3.94 3.32 -1.51
CA ASP A 139 -5.10 2.73 -0.84
C ASP A 139 -4.62 1.73 0.23
N ALA A 140 -4.80 2.14 1.49
CA ALA A 140 -4.57 1.33 2.69
C ALA A 140 -5.86 0.72 3.27
N SER A 141 -6.92 0.60 2.47
CA SER A 141 -8.22 0.11 2.93
C SER A 141 -8.10 -1.21 3.70
N TYR A 142 -8.72 -1.22 4.88
CA TYR A 142 -8.92 -2.40 5.71
C TYR A 142 -9.80 -3.39 4.95
N ARG A 143 -9.19 -4.31 4.18
CA ARG A 143 -9.90 -5.46 3.64
C ARG A 143 -9.92 -6.56 4.70
N GLY A 144 -10.94 -6.51 5.55
CA GLY A 144 -11.42 -7.73 6.20
C GLY A 144 -11.69 -8.77 5.12
N GLY A 145 -11.16 -9.98 5.27
CA GLY A 145 -11.17 -11.02 4.25
C GLY A 145 -12.57 -11.35 3.75
N GLY A 146 -13.01 -10.65 2.71
CA GLY A 146 -14.22 -10.93 1.95
C GLY A 146 -13.91 -11.88 0.81
N GLY A 147 -13.45 -13.08 1.13
CA GLY A 147 -13.38 -14.19 0.20
C GLY A 147 -14.59 -15.09 0.40
N PHE A 148 -15.42 -15.24 -0.63
CA PHE A 148 -16.28 -16.42 -0.75
C PHE A 148 -15.32 -17.63 -0.73
N PHE A 149 -15.57 -18.61 0.15
CA PHE A 149 -14.72 -19.77 0.52
C PHE A 149 -13.87 -19.61 1.79
N PHE A 150 -14.15 -20.50 2.75
CA PHE A 150 -13.71 -20.62 4.14
C PHE A 150 -12.21 -20.88 4.37
N PHE A 151 -11.33 -20.44 3.47
CA PHE A 151 -9.90 -20.71 3.58
C PHE A 151 -9.13 -19.38 3.43
N ASP A 152 -8.33 -19.06 4.45
CA ASP A 152 -7.39 -17.93 4.57
C ASP A 152 -7.90 -16.69 5.34
N GLY A 153 -8.15 -16.88 6.64
CA GLY A 153 -8.56 -15.83 7.58
C GLY A 153 -7.39 -15.23 8.36
N GLY A 154 -6.44 -14.57 7.68
CA GLY A 154 -5.44 -13.72 8.32
C GLY A 154 -5.73 -12.25 8.06
N TYR A 155 -6.17 -11.50 9.09
CA TYR A 155 -6.30 -10.04 9.00
C TYR A 155 -4.92 -9.44 8.78
N ARG A 156 -4.68 -8.86 7.61
CA ARG A 156 -3.40 -8.19 7.30
C ARG A 156 -3.68 -6.83 6.69
N TYR A 157 -3.18 -5.78 7.36
CA TYR A 157 -3.09 -4.45 6.80
C TYR A 157 -2.17 -4.54 5.58
N ARG A 158 -2.71 -4.25 4.39
CA ARG A 158 -1.96 -4.36 3.14
C ARG A 158 -2.25 -3.14 2.28
N GLY A 159 -1.21 -2.36 2.04
CA GLY A 159 -1.27 -1.20 1.17
C GLY A 159 -1.24 -1.61 -0.29
N THR A 160 -1.93 -0.85 -1.13
CA THR A 160 -1.91 -0.99 -2.58
C THR A 160 -1.83 0.38 -3.22
N ILE A 161 -1.14 0.49 -4.35
CA ILE A 161 -1.25 1.64 -5.25
C ILE A 161 -2.15 1.26 -6.43
N LYS A 162 -3.05 2.15 -6.83
CA LYS A 162 -4.10 1.87 -7.82
C LYS A 162 -4.24 2.98 -8.85
N LYS A 163 -4.55 2.58 -10.08
CA LYS A 163 -4.92 3.46 -11.19
C LYS A 163 -5.77 2.68 -12.20
N ASP A 164 -6.94 3.20 -12.56
CA ASP A 164 -7.77 2.68 -13.66
C ASP A 164 -7.95 1.15 -13.70
N GLY A 165 -8.21 0.54 -12.54
CA GLY A 165 -8.40 -0.92 -12.39
C GLY A 165 -7.12 -1.73 -12.26
N ARG A 166 -5.95 -1.13 -12.51
CA ARG A 166 -4.65 -1.70 -12.14
C ARG A 166 -4.39 -1.47 -10.66
N ALA A 167 -3.91 -2.51 -9.97
CA ALA A 167 -3.56 -2.46 -8.56
C ALA A 167 -2.24 -3.19 -8.31
N ILE A 168 -1.30 -2.52 -7.65
CA ILE A 168 0.00 -3.07 -7.27
C ILE A 168 0.02 -3.17 -5.75
N LYS A 169 0.36 -4.35 -5.25
CA LYS A 169 0.42 -4.64 -3.82
C LYS A 169 1.77 -4.23 -3.29
N ILE A 170 1.78 -3.48 -2.20
CA ILE A 170 3.00 -3.22 -1.45
C ILE A 170 3.35 -4.53 -0.71
N PRO A 171 4.59 -5.03 -0.84
CA PRO A 171 5.06 -6.18 -0.11
C PRO A 171 4.91 -6.01 1.41
N ASN A 172 5.02 -7.12 2.12
CA ASN A 172 5.12 -7.07 3.57
C ASN A 172 6.42 -6.36 3.95
N HIS A 173 6.35 -5.33 4.78
CA HIS A 173 7.44 -4.40 5.01
C HIS A 173 7.94 -4.53 6.43
N GLY A 174 8.54 -5.67 6.77
CA GLY A 174 9.02 -6.01 8.12
C GLY A 174 8.46 -7.33 8.65
N HIS A 175 8.92 -7.74 9.84
CA HIS A 175 8.77 -9.13 10.30
C HIS A 175 7.57 -9.42 11.20
N ASN A 176 6.95 -8.46 11.91
CA ASN A 176 5.93 -8.77 12.93
C ASN A 176 4.88 -7.66 13.10
N TYR A 177 3.60 -8.07 13.25
CA TYR A 177 2.43 -7.31 13.69
C TYR A 177 2.45 -5.80 13.33
N GLN A 178 2.22 -5.52 12.05
CA GLN A 178 2.07 -4.15 11.56
C GLN A 178 0.61 -3.74 11.58
N GLY A 179 0.35 -2.54 12.09
CA GLY A 179 -0.98 -1.95 12.15
C GLY A 179 -1.32 -1.19 10.87
N ASN A 180 -2.03 -0.07 11.02
CA ASN A 180 -2.49 0.69 9.87
C ASN A 180 -1.33 1.29 9.09
N LEU A 181 -1.53 1.42 7.78
CA LEU A 181 -0.61 2.14 6.91
C LEU A 181 -1.16 3.55 6.68
N HIS A 182 -0.26 4.53 6.76
CA HIS A 182 -0.59 5.93 6.61
C HIS A 182 0.21 6.53 5.46
N PHE A 183 -0.50 7.14 4.52
CA PHE A 183 0.10 7.86 3.40
C PHE A 183 0.93 9.04 3.93
N LEU A 184 2.16 9.19 3.45
CA LEU A 184 3.00 10.35 3.74
C LEU A 184 3.25 11.19 2.48
N GLY A 185 3.52 10.54 1.35
CA GLY A 185 3.70 11.24 0.08
C GLY A 185 4.30 10.40 -1.04
N TRP A 186 4.43 11.01 -2.21
CA TRP A 186 5.10 10.46 -3.39
C TRP A 186 6.48 11.10 -3.55
N ILE A 187 7.50 10.31 -3.85
CA ILE A 187 8.85 10.80 -4.16
C ILE A 187 8.82 11.29 -5.61
N LEU A 188 9.05 12.59 -5.81
CA LEU A 188 9.11 13.21 -7.13
C LEU A 188 10.51 13.14 -7.73
N GLU A 189 11.53 13.39 -6.91
CA GLU A 189 12.93 13.43 -7.30
C GLU A 189 13.81 13.04 -6.11
N GLY A 190 14.98 12.45 -6.38
CA GLY A 190 15.96 12.09 -5.35
C GLY A 190 16.02 10.60 -5.02
N GLY A 191 17.09 10.19 -4.35
CA GLY A 191 17.47 8.79 -4.16
C GLY A 191 18.57 8.37 -5.12
N GLN A 192 19.70 7.87 -4.60
CA GLN A 192 20.74 7.34 -5.47
C GLN A 192 20.28 6.01 -6.08
N SER A 193 20.21 5.99 -7.41
CA SER A 193 20.28 4.79 -8.26
C SER A 193 21.58 4.03 -8.07
#